data_AF-A0A5K1I0X5-F1
#
_entry.id   AF-A0A5K1I0X5-F1
#
_cell.length_a   1.000
_cell.length_b   1.000
_cell.length_c   1.000
_cell.angle_alpha   90.00
_cell.angle_beta   90.00
_cell.angle_gamma   90.00
#
_symmetry.space_group_name_H-M   'P 1'
#
loop_
_entity.id
_entity.type
_entity.pdbx_description
1 polymer ?
#
loop_
_entity_poly.entity_id
_entity_poly.type
_entity_poly.pdbx_seq_one_letter_code
_entity_poly.pdbx_strand_id
1 'polypeptide(L)'
;MKILGTIMILLLAMVISGTAQSQMISVCEGRFSCSSQREATVGVDSRVALVWRGEILGSPRRGMTLLSTQGRFMLGNPFGGRTLGVASTTLMQTLQPVSEDRGVDFRLNESLRVPAAVSRAAAAAGAREFYYVRDFQLEGSEPGSGVQVIRLEQAVPGRGEQPRQGEFGAANSIDIQSVTLSFQAGTLSEVIRPDAPLQATARIRYRGAGLLNAVWEVATPASTHGQPIYVPLEVVRRYIGGSEVILTSPQLPNTSSGLYRLRLRFLPPDVIDDLPTLSYRVSDAALQRGNEVPAIRLWPTESASPLTRNSRFRWEPVPDSHAYQLEFYAGWPGDSPGVEASDPDGIQPIELERSPTTGQLLSGQRREASPSATILNRLRPGEQYYWRIVAIDLDGQVLAASPLEPIRP
;
A
#
# COMPACT_ATOMS: atom_id res chain seq x y z
N MET A 1 51.75 -76.75 -17.02
CA MET A 1 50.47 -76.16 -17.51
C MET A 1 49.51 -75.68 -16.42
N LYS A 2 49.72 -75.91 -15.12
CA LYS A 2 48.83 -75.37 -14.05
C LYS A 2 49.21 -73.98 -13.51
N ILE A 3 50.43 -73.51 -13.77
CA ILE A 3 50.96 -72.24 -13.22
C ILE A 3 50.60 -71.02 -14.09
N LEU A 4 50.36 -71.21 -15.39
CA LEU A 4 49.99 -70.11 -16.30
C LEU A 4 48.54 -69.63 -16.09
N GLY A 5 47.63 -70.52 -15.69
CA GLY A 5 46.22 -70.17 -15.47
C GLY A 5 46.01 -69.28 -14.23
N THR A 6 46.82 -69.47 -13.18
CA THR A 6 46.70 -68.70 -11.93
C THR A 6 47.24 -67.27 -12.08
N ILE A 7 48.28 -67.06 -12.89
CA ILE A 7 48.82 -65.73 -13.18
C ILE A 7 47.85 -64.91 -14.04
N MET A 8 47.13 -65.56 -14.96
CA MET A 8 46.15 -64.89 -15.82
C MET A 8 44.89 -64.46 -15.05
N ILE A 9 44.49 -65.19 -14.01
CA ILE A 9 43.38 -64.80 -13.13
C ILE A 9 43.80 -63.66 -12.17
N LEU A 10 45.06 -63.64 -11.72
CA LEU A 10 45.56 -62.53 -10.88
C LEU A 10 45.77 -61.22 -11.68
N LEU A 11 46.19 -61.31 -12.95
CA LEU A 11 46.29 -60.13 -13.81
C LEU A 11 44.92 -59.58 -14.24
N LEU A 12 43.89 -60.43 -14.37
CA LEU A 12 42.53 -59.98 -14.69
C LEU A 12 41.83 -59.32 -13.49
N ALA A 13 42.23 -59.65 -12.26
CA ALA A 13 41.74 -59.00 -11.05
C ALA A 13 42.36 -57.61 -10.80
N MET A 14 43.49 -57.27 -11.43
CA MET A 14 44.13 -55.95 -11.28
C MET A 14 43.63 -54.87 -12.25
N VAL A 15 42.85 -55.21 -13.27
CA VAL A 15 42.43 -54.25 -14.32
C VAL A 15 41.11 -53.54 -14.00
N ILE A 16 40.42 -53.88 -12.90
CA ILE A 16 39.12 -53.26 -12.51
C ILE A 16 39.26 -52.33 -11.30
N SER A 17 40.48 -51.95 -10.91
CA SER A 17 40.70 -50.89 -9.92
C SER A 17 40.63 -49.51 -10.60
N GLY A 18 39.55 -49.24 -11.33
CA GLY A 18 39.22 -47.87 -11.69
C GLY A 18 38.89 -47.14 -10.39
N THR A 19 39.83 -46.37 -9.85
CA THR A 19 39.55 -45.47 -8.75
C THR A 19 38.48 -44.50 -9.21
N ALA A 20 37.22 -44.81 -8.93
CA ALA A 20 36.15 -43.83 -8.94
C ALA A 20 36.52 -42.81 -7.87
N GLN A 21 37.18 -41.73 -8.27
CA GLN A 21 37.36 -40.57 -7.41
C GLN A 21 35.96 -40.02 -7.18
N SER A 22 35.35 -40.43 -6.07
CA SER A 22 34.06 -39.92 -5.61
C SER A 22 34.23 -38.45 -5.29
N GLN A 23 33.80 -37.58 -6.21
CA GLN A 23 33.68 -36.17 -5.92
C GLN A 23 32.50 -35.97 -4.96
N MET A 24 32.73 -35.24 -3.88
CA MET A 24 31.72 -34.95 -2.87
C MET A 24 31.43 -33.45 -2.87
N ILE A 25 30.16 -33.09 -2.91
CA ILE A 25 29.70 -31.72 -2.78
C ILE A 25 29.24 -31.53 -1.33
N SER A 26 29.90 -30.62 -0.61
CA SER A 26 29.43 -30.14 0.68
C SER A 26 28.80 -28.77 0.50
N VAL A 27 27.58 -28.56 1.01
CA VAL A 27 26.83 -27.31 0.85
C VAL A 27 26.29 -26.87 2.21
N CYS A 28 26.52 -25.61 2.58
CA CYS A 28 26.05 -25.05 3.85
C CYS A 28 26.63 -25.69 5.12
N GLU A 29 27.74 -26.44 5.03
CA GLU A 29 28.35 -27.14 6.16
C GLU A 29 29.66 -26.49 6.63
N GLY A 30 30.00 -26.70 7.90
CA GLY A 30 31.26 -26.26 8.49
C GLY A 30 31.53 -24.76 8.30
N ARG A 31 32.64 -24.44 7.61
CA ARG A 31 33.04 -23.06 7.32
C ARG A 31 32.19 -22.37 6.24
N PHE A 32 31.36 -23.12 5.51
CA PHE A 32 30.56 -22.61 4.39
C PHE A 32 29.13 -22.27 4.80
N SER A 33 28.96 -21.50 5.88
CA SER A 33 27.63 -21.12 6.35
C SER A 33 26.85 -20.38 5.25
N CYS A 34 25.72 -20.96 4.87
CA CYS A 34 24.75 -20.31 4.00
C CYS A 34 23.98 -19.25 4.78
N SER A 35 23.51 -18.22 4.09
CA SER A 35 22.76 -17.12 4.73
C SER A 35 21.50 -16.78 3.95
N SER A 36 20.42 -16.51 4.68
CA SER A 36 19.21 -15.89 4.16
C SER A 36 19.08 -14.47 4.69
N GLN A 37 18.81 -13.51 3.80
CA GLN A 37 18.53 -12.13 4.17
C GLN A 37 17.04 -11.87 3.95
N ARG A 38 16.37 -11.44 5.05
CA ARG A 38 14.92 -11.17 5.19
C ARG A 38 14.07 -12.40 5.50
N GLU A 39 12.99 -12.14 6.24
CA GLU A 39 11.95 -13.12 6.58
C GLU A 39 10.86 -13.12 5.49
N ALA A 40 10.02 -14.16 5.47
CA ALA A 40 8.87 -14.22 4.58
C ALA A 40 7.61 -13.78 5.33
N THR A 41 6.90 -12.78 4.82
CA THR A 41 5.67 -12.29 5.43
C THR A 41 4.51 -13.23 5.11
N VAL A 42 3.76 -13.63 6.13
CA VAL A 42 2.62 -14.53 5.96
C VAL A 42 1.56 -13.88 5.07
N GLY A 43 1.15 -14.58 4.00
CA GLY A 43 0.08 -14.11 3.11
C GLY A 43 0.50 -13.13 2.02
N VAL A 44 1.78 -12.77 1.96
CA VAL A 44 2.33 -11.87 0.94
C VAL A 44 3.39 -12.63 0.14
N ASP A 45 3.49 -12.33 -1.16
CA ASP A 45 4.61 -12.81 -1.97
C ASP A 45 5.88 -12.09 -1.48
N SER A 46 6.83 -12.83 -0.93
CA SER A 46 8.08 -12.28 -0.40
C SER A 46 9.27 -12.62 -1.31
N ARG A 47 10.32 -11.81 -1.25
CA ARG A 47 11.60 -12.08 -1.90
C ARG A 47 12.69 -12.16 -0.85
N VAL A 48 13.33 -13.33 -0.75
CA VAL A 48 14.42 -13.60 0.19
C VAL A 48 15.71 -13.74 -0.61
N ALA A 49 16.74 -12.99 -0.23
CA ALA A 49 18.06 -13.14 -0.84
C ALA A 49 18.82 -14.26 -0.11
N LEU A 50 19.24 -15.28 -0.86
CA LEU A 50 19.99 -16.43 -0.35
C LEU A 50 21.41 -16.42 -0.89
N VAL A 51 22.35 -16.83 -0.05
CA VAL A 51 23.71 -17.13 -0.45
C VAL A 51 24.00 -18.58 -0.13
N TRP A 52 24.24 -19.36 -1.17
CA TRP A 52 24.71 -20.73 -1.11
C TRP A 52 26.23 -20.73 -1.15
N ARG A 53 26.85 -21.46 -0.23
CA ARG A 53 28.29 -21.66 -0.17
C ARG A 53 28.57 -23.13 0.05
N GLY A 54 29.69 -23.59 -0.47
CA GLY A 54 30.12 -24.96 -0.29
C GLY A 54 31.49 -25.18 -0.89
N GLU A 55 31.93 -26.42 -0.79
CA GLU A 55 33.15 -26.90 -1.42
C GLU A 55 32.88 -28.20 -2.17
N ILE A 56 33.67 -28.41 -3.22
CA ILE A 56 33.68 -29.63 -4.00
C ILE A 56 35.02 -30.31 -3.74
N LEU A 57 34.98 -31.45 -3.09
CA LEU A 57 36.16 -32.25 -2.77
C LEU A 57 36.50 -33.17 -3.94
N GLY A 58 37.79 -33.23 -4.31
CA GLY A 58 38.31 -33.94 -5.48
C GLY A 58 38.89 -32.98 -6.53
N SER A 59 39.44 -33.51 -7.63
CA SER A 59 39.97 -32.71 -8.73
C SER A 59 38.89 -32.50 -9.82
N PRO A 60 38.06 -31.44 -9.76
CA PRO A 60 37.10 -31.19 -10.82
C PRO A 60 37.82 -30.95 -12.14
N ARG A 61 37.35 -31.59 -13.20
CA ARG A 61 37.84 -31.39 -14.56
C ARG A 61 37.56 -29.95 -14.99
N ARG A 62 38.41 -29.43 -15.88
CA ARG A 62 38.22 -28.09 -16.46
C ARG A 62 36.85 -28.02 -17.16
N GLY A 63 36.06 -26.99 -16.82
CA GLY A 63 34.78 -26.71 -17.47
C GLY A 63 33.57 -27.44 -16.84
N MET A 64 33.75 -28.14 -15.72
CA MET A 64 32.61 -28.70 -14.99
C MET A 64 31.69 -27.60 -14.47
N THR A 65 30.39 -27.89 -14.49
CA THR A 65 29.34 -26.93 -14.13
C THR A 65 28.53 -27.47 -12.96
N LEU A 66 28.54 -26.71 -11.87
CA LEU A 66 27.66 -26.94 -10.73
C LEU A 66 26.26 -26.43 -11.10
N LEU A 67 25.26 -27.30 -10.99
CA LEU A 67 23.89 -27.04 -11.41
C LEU A 67 22.91 -27.34 -10.27
N SER A 68 21.92 -26.47 -10.10
CA SER A 68 20.71 -26.79 -9.34
C SER A 68 19.51 -26.28 -10.12
N THR A 69 18.61 -27.16 -10.54
CA THR A 69 17.50 -26.79 -11.44
C THR A 69 16.26 -26.28 -10.73
N GLN A 70 16.05 -26.70 -9.48
CA GLN A 70 14.90 -26.30 -8.68
C GLN A 70 15.19 -26.33 -7.18
N GLY A 71 14.37 -25.63 -6.41
CA GLY A 71 14.31 -25.73 -4.96
C GLY A 71 12.92 -26.12 -4.47
N ARG A 72 12.87 -26.66 -3.25
CA ARG A 72 11.65 -27.17 -2.61
C ARG A 72 11.40 -26.46 -1.30
N PHE A 73 10.17 -26.02 -1.07
CA PHE A 73 9.71 -25.51 0.21
C PHE A 73 9.21 -26.67 1.06
N MET A 74 9.85 -26.91 2.21
CA MET A 74 9.63 -28.08 3.05
C MET A 74 9.19 -27.66 4.45
N LEU A 75 8.15 -28.30 4.98
CA LEU A 75 7.62 -28.05 6.32
C LEU A 75 8.00 -29.18 7.27
N GLY A 76 8.47 -28.81 8.47
CA GLY A 76 8.78 -29.74 9.57
C GLY A 76 10.16 -30.41 9.46
N ASN A 77 10.51 -30.96 8.29
CA ASN A 77 11.81 -31.58 8.05
C ASN A 77 12.29 -31.30 6.60
N PRO A 78 13.54 -30.83 6.38
CA PRO A 78 14.07 -30.56 5.04
C PRO A 78 14.22 -31.79 4.13
N PHE A 79 14.42 -33.00 4.69
CA PHE A 79 14.73 -34.21 3.91
C PHE A 79 13.59 -35.24 3.84
N GLY A 80 12.48 -34.99 4.53
CA GLY A 80 11.33 -35.90 4.54
C GLY A 80 10.01 -35.27 5.01
N GLY A 81 9.96 -33.95 5.15
CA GLY A 81 8.76 -33.22 5.57
C GLY A 81 7.75 -33.01 4.44
N ARG A 82 6.69 -32.27 4.74
CA ARG A 82 5.64 -31.95 3.76
C ARG A 82 6.13 -30.88 2.79
N THR A 83 6.08 -31.14 1.49
CA THR A 83 6.34 -30.14 0.46
C THR A 83 5.20 -29.12 0.39
N LEU A 84 5.52 -27.83 0.52
CA LEU A 84 4.59 -26.71 0.39
C LEU A 84 4.56 -26.11 -1.02
N GLY A 85 5.62 -26.33 -1.80
CA GLY A 85 5.74 -25.86 -3.17
C GLY A 85 7.15 -26.05 -3.72
N VAL A 86 7.36 -25.58 -4.95
CA VAL A 86 8.64 -25.63 -5.65
C VAL A 86 8.99 -24.27 -6.26
N ALA A 87 10.29 -23.99 -6.37
CA ALA A 87 10.82 -22.83 -7.08
C ALA A 87 11.70 -23.33 -8.24
N SER A 88 11.30 -23.05 -9.48
CA SER A 88 11.94 -23.58 -10.69
C SER A 88 13.13 -22.73 -11.19
N THR A 89 13.75 -21.94 -10.31
CA THR A 89 14.90 -21.12 -10.69
C THR A 89 16.15 -22.00 -10.80
N THR A 90 16.79 -21.99 -11.97
CA THR A 90 18.06 -22.68 -12.18
C THR A 90 19.23 -21.83 -11.68
N LEU A 91 20.08 -22.43 -10.83
CA LEU A 91 21.37 -21.89 -10.42
C LEU A 91 22.48 -22.65 -11.13
N MET A 92 23.46 -21.93 -11.65
CA MET A 92 24.54 -22.53 -12.42
C MET A 92 25.85 -21.76 -12.18
N GLN A 93 26.93 -22.48 -11.92
CA GLN A 93 28.28 -21.91 -11.83
C GLN A 93 29.28 -22.84 -12.50
N THR A 94 30.02 -22.32 -13.48
CA THR A 94 31.17 -23.02 -14.05
C THR A 94 32.37 -22.89 -13.13
N LEU A 95 32.99 -24.02 -12.78
CA LEU A 95 34.11 -24.07 -11.86
C LEU A 95 35.42 -23.84 -12.60
N GLN A 96 36.32 -23.10 -11.97
CA GLN A 96 37.69 -22.95 -12.46
C GLN A 96 38.55 -24.11 -11.92
N PRO A 97 39.46 -24.67 -12.74
CA PRO A 97 40.34 -25.74 -12.28
C PRO A 97 41.29 -25.21 -11.21
N VAL A 98 41.42 -25.96 -10.11
CA VAL A 98 42.42 -25.69 -9.08
C VAL A 98 43.59 -26.67 -9.28
N SER A 99 44.81 -26.16 -9.23
CA SER A 99 46.05 -26.89 -9.55
C SER A 99 46.56 -27.80 -8.42
N GLU A 100 45.79 -27.98 -7.35
CA GLU A 100 46.18 -28.74 -6.17
C GLU A 100 45.03 -29.61 -5.68
N ASP A 101 45.35 -30.62 -4.87
CA ASP A 101 44.45 -31.58 -4.22
C ASP A 101 43.56 -30.93 -3.14
N ARG A 102 43.27 -29.63 -3.27
CA ARG A 102 42.42 -28.83 -2.41
C ARG A 102 41.05 -28.68 -3.07
N GLY A 103 39.99 -28.82 -2.28
CA GLY A 103 38.62 -28.65 -2.75
C GLY A 103 38.37 -27.28 -3.39
N VAL A 104 37.37 -27.22 -4.27
CA VAL A 104 36.96 -26.00 -4.97
C VAL A 104 35.78 -25.37 -4.26
N ASP A 105 35.98 -24.20 -3.69
CA ASP A 105 34.93 -23.42 -3.05
C ASP A 105 34.01 -22.79 -4.11
N PHE A 106 32.71 -22.76 -3.84
CA PHE A 106 31.74 -22.09 -4.68
C PHE A 106 30.83 -21.15 -3.88
N ARG A 107 30.25 -20.18 -4.59
CA ARG A 107 29.29 -19.23 -4.03
C ARG A 107 28.25 -18.84 -5.07
N LEU A 108 27.00 -19.19 -4.79
CA LEU A 108 25.85 -18.87 -5.62
C LEU A 108 24.90 -17.95 -4.86
N ASN A 109 24.51 -16.83 -5.48
CA ASN A 109 23.49 -15.95 -4.94
C ASN A 109 22.14 -16.26 -5.61
N GLU A 110 21.06 -16.36 -4.84
CA GLU A 110 19.72 -16.64 -5.33
C GLU A 110 18.74 -15.59 -4.79
N SER A 111 17.85 -15.11 -5.66
CA SER A 111 16.72 -14.26 -5.27
C SER A 111 15.46 -15.12 -5.23
N LEU A 112 15.17 -15.71 -4.07
CA LEU A 112 14.08 -16.63 -3.88
C LEU A 112 12.75 -15.88 -3.78
N ARG A 113 11.81 -16.18 -4.68
CA ARG A 113 10.41 -15.77 -4.51
C ARG A 113 9.71 -16.81 -3.63
N VAL A 114 9.22 -16.38 -2.48
CA VAL A 114 8.34 -17.16 -1.60
C VAL A 114 6.90 -16.77 -1.92
N PRO A 115 6.09 -17.64 -2.55
CA PRO A 115 4.69 -17.34 -2.83
C PRO A 115 3.88 -17.20 -1.53
N ALA A 116 2.90 -16.31 -1.52
CA ALA A 116 1.94 -16.12 -0.43
C ALA A 116 1.22 -17.41 -0.04
N ALA A 117 1.02 -18.32 -0.99
CA ALA A 117 0.44 -19.64 -0.72
C ALA A 117 1.34 -20.51 0.16
N VAL A 118 2.65 -20.45 -0.02
CA VAL A 118 3.63 -21.21 0.78
C VAL A 118 3.69 -20.67 2.21
N SER A 119 3.82 -19.36 2.38
CA SER A 119 3.88 -18.74 3.71
C SER A 119 2.57 -18.91 4.49
N ARG A 120 1.40 -18.83 3.82
CA ARG A 120 0.10 -19.16 4.43
C ARG A 120 -0.02 -20.62 4.79
N ALA A 121 0.40 -21.55 3.93
CA ALA A 121 0.29 -22.97 4.20
C ALA A 121 1.19 -23.41 5.37
N ALA A 122 2.35 -22.77 5.54
CA ALA A 122 3.23 -22.98 6.70
C ALA A 122 2.62 -22.38 7.98
N ALA A 123 2.12 -21.15 7.93
CA ALA A 123 1.48 -20.49 9.08
C ALA A 123 0.20 -21.21 9.54
N ALA A 124 -0.63 -21.70 8.60
CA ALA A 124 -1.84 -22.47 8.89
C ALA A 124 -1.54 -23.82 9.55
N ALA A 125 -0.32 -24.36 9.36
CA ALA A 125 0.17 -25.54 10.06
C ALA A 125 0.82 -25.23 11.42
N GLY A 126 0.75 -23.97 11.88
CA GLY A 126 1.31 -23.53 13.16
C GLY A 126 2.83 -23.34 13.17
N ALA A 127 3.49 -23.42 12.01
CA ALA A 127 4.92 -23.24 11.92
C ALA A 127 5.31 -21.75 11.94
N ARG A 128 6.48 -21.45 12.50
CA ARG A 128 7.12 -20.11 12.50
C ARG A 128 8.24 -19.98 11.48
N GLU A 129 8.58 -21.08 10.84
CA GLU A 129 9.61 -21.17 9.82
C GLU A 129 9.34 -22.38 8.93
N PHE A 130 9.95 -22.39 7.75
CA PHE A 130 10.00 -23.53 6.86
C PHE A 130 11.39 -23.63 6.23
N TYR A 131 11.71 -24.79 5.66
CA TYR A 131 12.99 -25.02 5.03
C TYR A 131 12.90 -24.81 3.53
N TYR A 132 13.92 -24.20 2.94
CA TYR A 132 14.12 -24.18 1.50
C TYR A 132 15.33 -25.04 1.15
N VAL A 133 15.10 -26.08 0.35
CA VAL A 133 16.09 -27.12 0.06
C VAL A 133 16.40 -27.11 -1.42
N ARG A 134 17.69 -27.14 -1.75
CA ARG A 134 18.18 -27.26 -3.11
C ARG A 134 19.16 -28.41 -3.22
N ASP A 135 19.02 -29.17 -4.29
CA ASP A 135 19.95 -30.23 -4.65
C ASP A 135 20.90 -29.66 -5.72
N PHE A 136 22.20 -29.75 -5.46
CA PHE A 136 23.28 -29.31 -6.32
C PHE A 136 23.93 -30.55 -6.94
N GLN A 137 24.10 -30.51 -8.25
CA GLN A 137 24.64 -31.59 -9.04
C GLN A 137 25.86 -31.09 -9.77
N LEU A 138 26.88 -31.93 -9.81
CA LEU A 138 28.08 -31.74 -10.61
C LEU A 138 28.32 -33.07 -11.35
N GLU A 139 28.67 -32.98 -12.63
CA GLU A 139 28.80 -34.14 -13.50
C GLU A 139 29.73 -35.22 -12.91
N GLY A 140 29.25 -36.44 -12.70
CA GLY A 140 30.07 -37.52 -12.14
C GLY A 140 30.33 -37.44 -10.62
N SER A 141 29.57 -36.61 -9.89
CA SER A 141 29.58 -36.54 -8.42
C SER A 141 28.23 -36.93 -7.82
N GLU A 142 28.23 -37.29 -6.53
CA GLU A 142 26.99 -37.43 -5.77
C GLU A 142 26.35 -36.05 -5.53
N PRO A 143 25.02 -35.91 -5.64
CA PRO A 143 24.34 -34.65 -5.38
C PRO A 143 24.55 -34.16 -3.94
N GLY A 144 24.85 -32.88 -3.78
CA GLY A 144 24.89 -32.21 -2.47
C GLY A 144 23.61 -31.44 -2.20
N SER A 145 23.01 -31.60 -1.03
CA SER A 145 21.80 -30.84 -0.64
C SER A 145 22.15 -29.66 0.25
N GLY A 146 21.74 -28.45 -0.14
CA GLY A 146 21.78 -27.26 0.69
C GLY A 146 20.43 -26.98 1.34
N VAL A 147 20.45 -26.58 2.62
CA VAL A 147 19.24 -26.21 3.38
C VAL A 147 19.34 -24.77 3.88
N GLN A 148 18.26 -24.01 3.70
CA GLN A 148 18.06 -22.66 4.24
C GLN A 148 16.82 -22.63 5.11
N VAL A 149 16.89 -21.92 6.24
CA VAL A 149 15.74 -21.72 7.12
C VAL A 149 15.10 -20.38 6.80
N ILE A 150 13.84 -20.37 6.40
CA ILE A 150 13.07 -19.17 6.12
C ILE A 150 12.10 -18.94 7.27
N ARG A 151 12.31 -17.86 8.02
CA ARG A 151 11.41 -17.46 9.12
C ARG A 151 10.17 -16.77 8.57
N LEU A 152 9.05 -16.97 9.27
CA LEU A 152 7.78 -16.35 8.96
C LEU A 152 7.58 -15.13 9.85
N GLU A 153 7.43 -13.98 9.21
CA GLU A 153 6.97 -12.77 9.87
C GLU A 153 5.44 -12.71 9.79
N GLN A 154 4.80 -12.58 10.95
CA GLN A 154 3.37 -12.33 10.98
C GLN A 154 3.11 -10.94 10.39
N ALA A 155 2.16 -10.83 9.47
CA ALA A 155 1.68 -9.53 9.04
C ALA A 155 1.02 -8.84 10.26
N VAL A 156 1.77 -8.01 10.97
CA VAL A 156 1.24 -7.20 12.07
C VAL A 156 0.53 -6.00 11.46
N PRO A 157 -0.80 -5.84 11.65
CA PRO A 157 -1.50 -4.64 11.21
C PRO A 157 -0.87 -3.42 11.90
N GLY A 158 -0.34 -2.48 11.11
CA GLY A 158 0.07 -1.16 11.63
C GLY A 158 1.53 -0.98 12.06
N ARG A 159 2.47 -1.87 11.71
CA ARG A 159 3.92 -1.59 11.87
C ARG A 159 4.59 -1.43 10.50
N GLY A 160 4.57 -0.20 9.99
CA GLY A 160 5.33 0.16 8.79
C GLY A 160 6.83 -0.01 9.03
N GLU A 161 7.49 -0.79 8.19
CA GLU A 161 8.95 -0.78 8.09
C GLU A 161 9.39 0.59 7.56
N GLN A 162 10.08 1.37 8.38
CA GLN A 162 10.83 2.53 7.91
C GLN A 162 11.91 2.03 6.92
N PRO A 163 11.97 2.52 5.68
CA PRO A 163 13.05 2.16 4.77
C PRO A 163 14.36 2.75 5.30
N ARG A 164 15.37 1.90 5.50
CA ARG A 164 16.76 2.38 5.62
C ARG A 164 17.14 3.04 4.30
N GLN A 165 17.54 4.31 4.37
CA GLN A 165 18.01 5.10 3.24
C GLN A 165 19.13 4.37 2.49
N GLY A 166 18.94 4.17 1.18
CA GLY A 166 20.00 3.79 0.25
C GLY A 166 19.83 2.43 -0.42
N GLU A 167 18.80 2.24 -1.26
CA GLU A 167 18.91 1.25 -2.34
C GLU A 167 18.03 1.68 -3.53
N PHE A 168 18.69 2.03 -4.64
CA PHE A 168 18.06 2.43 -5.90
C PHE A 168 17.31 1.23 -6.51
N GLY A 169 16.02 1.42 -6.79
CA GLY A 169 15.12 0.40 -7.32
C GLY A 169 15.52 -0.12 -8.71
N ALA A 170 15.56 -1.44 -8.84
CA ALA A 170 15.78 -2.15 -10.09
C ALA A 170 14.54 -2.09 -11.01
N ALA A 171 14.66 -1.33 -12.10
CA ALA A 171 14.11 -1.46 -13.47
C ALA A 171 12.71 -2.06 -13.80
N ASN A 172 11.86 -2.50 -12.87
CA ASN A 172 10.49 -3.00 -13.14
C ASN A 172 9.46 -2.56 -12.09
N SER A 173 9.78 -1.56 -11.27
CA SER A 173 8.90 -1.00 -10.26
C SER A 173 8.35 0.35 -10.73
N ILE A 174 7.03 0.53 -10.62
CA ILE A 174 6.40 1.83 -10.75
C ILE A 174 6.60 2.54 -9.40
N ASP A 175 7.32 3.67 -9.41
CA ASP A 175 7.46 4.53 -8.24
C ASP A 175 6.37 5.61 -8.30
N ILE A 176 5.31 5.47 -7.50
CA ILE A 176 4.17 6.39 -7.52
C ILE A 176 4.51 7.65 -6.71
N GLN A 177 4.47 8.80 -7.38
CA GLN A 177 4.85 10.08 -6.79
C GLN A 177 3.66 10.82 -6.17
N SER A 178 2.49 10.73 -6.81
CA SER A 178 1.29 11.42 -6.33
C SER A 178 0.03 10.80 -6.92
N VAL A 179 -1.04 10.81 -6.13
CA VAL A 179 -2.38 10.40 -6.54
C VAL A 179 -3.35 11.53 -6.22
N THR A 180 -4.04 12.04 -7.22
CA THR A 180 -5.11 13.03 -7.05
C THR A 180 -6.42 12.40 -7.47
N LEU A 181 -7.42 12.45 -6.58
CA LEU A 181 -8.79 12.04 -6.88
C LEU A 181 -9.67 13.27 -7.06
N SER A 182 -10.60 13.20 -7.99
CA SER A 182 -11.65 14.20 -8.15
C SER A 182 -12.89 13.62 -8.84
N PHE A 183 -14.05 14.24 -8.67
CA PHE A 183 -15.20 14.02 -9.56
C PHE A 183 -15.02 14.74 -10.90
N GLN A 184 -15.96 14.59 -11.84
CA GLN A 184 -15.87 15.16 -13.19
C GLN A 184 -15.65 16.69 -13.19
N ALA A 185 -16.18 17.42 -12.19
CA ALA A 185 -15.99 18.86 -12.03
C ALA A 185 -14.67 19.26 -11.34
N GLY A 186 -13.78 18.31 -11.00
CA GLY A 186 -12.55 18.59 -10.27
C GLY A 186 -12.73 18.72 -8.74
N THR A 187 -13.93 18.45 -8.24
CA THR A 187 -14.29 18.57 -6.82
C THR A 187 -13.91 17.32 -6.01
N LEU A 188 -13.73 17.50 -4.70
CA LEU A 188 -13.50 16.40 -3.74
C LEU A 188 -14.81 15.85 -3.15
N SER A 189 -15.90 16.61 -3.29
CA SER A 189 -17.22 16.25 -2.84
C SER A 189 -18.30 16.68 -3.81
N GLU A 190 -19.35 15.87 -3.95
CA GLU A 190 -20.53 16.19 -4.77
C GLU A 190 -21.85 15.76 -4.12
N VAL A 191 -22.93 16.44 -4.50
CA VAL A 191 -24.30 16.09 -4.16
C VAL A 191 -25.03 15.78 -5.45
N ILE A 192 -25.63 14.58 -5.55
CA ILE A 192 -26.30 14.11 -6.77
C ILE A 192 -27.73 13.66 -6.48
N ARG A 193 -28.58 13.70 -7.51
CA ARG A 193 -29.89 13.04 -7.47
C ARG A 193 -29.70 11.53 -7.46
N PRO A 194 -30.64 10.77 -6.88
CA PRO A 194 -30.75 9.35 -7.14
C PRO A 194 -30.70 9.08 -8.65
N ASP A 195 -30.03 7.98 -9.02
CA ASP A 195 -29.85 7.52 -10.40
C ASP A 195 -29.11 8.48 -11.36
N ALA A 196 -28.62 9.63 -10.89
CA ALA A 196 -27.79 10.54 -11.69
C ALA A 196 -26.38 9.94 -11.91
N PRO A 197 -25.89 9.83 -13.15
CA PRO A 197 -24.60 9.19 -13.43
C PRO A 197 -23.47 9.99 -12.77
N LEU A 198 -22.61 9.28 -12.03
CA LEU A 198 -21.46 9.87 -11.35
C LEU A 198 -20.25 8.96 -11.51
N GLN A 199 -19.11 9.57 -11.84
CA GLN A 199 -17.81 8.91 -11.95
C GLN A 199 -16.73 9.78 -11.31
N ALA A 200 -15.68 9.12 -10.83
CA ALA A 200 -14.48 9.76 -10.33
C ALA A 200 -13.30 9.51 -11.27
N THR A 201 -12.31 10.38 -11.16
CA THR A 201 -11.04 10.29 -11.89
C THR A 201 -9.89 10.26 -10.90
N ALA A 202 -8.94 9.35 -11.13
CA ALA A 202 -7.65 9.33 -10.45
C ALA A 202 -6.55 9.74 -11.42
N ARG A 203 -5.85 10.84 -11.14
CA ARG A 203 -4.62 11.22 -11.83
C ARG A 203 -3.43 10.72 -11.01
N ILE A 204 -2.65 9.82 -11.58
CA ILE A 204 -1.51 9.18 -10.91
C ILE A 204 -0.24 9.60 -11.64
N ARG A 205 0.69 10.23 -10.92
CA ARG A 205 2.04 10.52 -11.43
C ARG A 205 3.02 9.50 -10.88
N TYR A 206 3.88 8.99 -11.74
CA TYR A 206 4.80 7.92 -11.40
C TYR A 206 6.13 8.02 -12.16
N ARG A 207 7.12 7.25 -11.73
CA ARG A 207 8.38 7.03 -12.43
C ARG A 207 8.56 5.55 -12.73
N GLY A 208 9.20 5.28 -13.88
CA GLY A 208 9.41 3.92 -14.36
C GLY A 208 8.22 3.38 -15.16
N ALA A 209 8.23 2.08 -15.40
CA ALA A 209 7.19 1.37 -16.09
C ALA A 209 6.96 0.02 -15.40
N GLY A 210 5.73 -0.47 -15.43
CA GLY A 210 5.38 -1.72 -14.76
C GLY A 210 3.88 -1.99 -14.77
N LEU A 211 3.44 -2.88 -13.88
CA LEU A 211 2.03 -3.24 -13.75
C LEU A 211 1.39 -2.42 -12.61
N LEU A 212 0.49 -1.51 -12.95
CA LEU A 212 -0.38 -0.88 -11.98
C LEU A 212 -1.47 -1.87 -11.53
N ASN A 213 -1.57 -2.06 -10.22
CA ASN A 213 -2.57 -2.93 -9.61
C ASN A 213 -3.33 -2.15 -8.53
N ALA A 214 -4.61 -1.85 -8.77
CA ALA A 214 -5.43 -1.06 -7.85
C ALA A 214 -6.89 -1.55 -7.86
N VAL A 215 -7.68 -1.08 -6.91
CA VAL A 215 -9.10 -1.36 -6.81
C VAL A 215 -9.86 -0.11 -6.40
N TRP A 216 -10.93 0.20 -7.13
CA TRP A 216 -11.92 1.18 -6.72
C TRP A 216 -12.80 0.58 -5.64
N GLU A 217 -12.98 1.28 -4.53
CA GLU A 217 -13.83 0.82 -3.44
C GLU A 217 -14.75 1.92 -2.95
N VAL A 218 -15.98 1.55 -2.60
CA VAL A 218 -16.99 2.47 -2.10
C VAL A 218 -17.52 2.00 -0.74
N ALA A 219 -17.72 2.94 0.17
CA ALA A 219 -18.52 2.75 1.37
C ALA A 219 -19.90 3.37 1.12
N THR A 220 -20.95 2.58 1.37
CA THR A 220 -22.35 2.97 1.20
C THR A 220 -22.90 3.67 2.45
N PRO A 221 -24.03 4.39 2.37
CA PRO A 221 -24.66 5.07 3.50
C PRO A 221 -24.80 4.19 4.74
N ALA A 222 -25.24 2.94 4.56
CA ALA A 222 -25.39 1.97 5.63
C ALA A 222 -24.10 1.71 6.43
N SER A 223 -22.93 2.01 5.85
CA SER A 223 -21.61 1.77 6.44
C SER A 223 -20.83 3.04 6.80
N THR A 224 -21.34 4.23 6.49
CA THR A 224 -20.59 5.50 6.67
C THR A 224 -20.93 6.25 7.96
N HIS A 225 -21.89 5.77 8.76
CA HIS A 225 -22.25 6.31 10.09
C HIS A 225 -21.19 6.03 11.19
N GLY A 226 -20.07 5.39 10.85
CA GLY A 226 -18.97 5.03 11.75
C GLY A 226 -17.65 4.84 10.99
N GLN A 227 -16.91 3.76 11.29
CA GLN A 227 -15.76 3.36 10.47
C GLN A 227 -16.29 2.88 9.11
N PRO A 228 -15.96 3.54 7.98
CA PRO A 228 -16.50 3.16 6.69
C PRO A 228 -16.07 1.74 6.29
N ILE A 229 -17.05 0.91 5.91
CA ILE A 229 -16.79 -0.42 5.35
C ILE A 229 -16.78 -0.30 3.84
N TYR A 230 -15.60 -0.54 3.25
CA TYR A 230 -15.40 -0.40 1.82
C TYR A 230 -15.63 -1.72 1.09
N VAL A 231 -16.43 -1.65 0.02
CA VAL A 231 -16.72 -2.77 -0.88
C VAL A 231 -16.06 -2.50 -2.23
N PRO A 232 -15.39 -3.50 -2.84
CA PRO A 232 -14.77 -3.33 -4.15
C PRO A 232 -15.81 -3.12 -5.25
N LEU A 233 -15.55 -2.13 -6.11
CA LEU A 233 -16.32 -1.85 -7.33
C LEU A 233 -15.66 -2.45 -8.56
N GLU A 234 -14.37 -2.16 -8.77
CA GLU A 234 -13.63 -2.62 -9.95
C GLU A 234 -12.14 -2.75 -9.64
N VAL A 235 -11.52 -3.84 -10.11
CA VAL A 235 -10.07 -4.04 -10.03
C VAL A 235 -9.42 -3.54 -11.32
N VAL A 236 -8.45 -2.65 -11.18
CA VAL A 236 -7.65 -2.08 -12.27
C VAL A 236 -6.29 -2.79 -12.31
N ARG A 237 -6.04 -3.52 -13.39
CA ARG A 237 -4.76 -4.18 -13.65
C ARG A 237 -4.25 -3.81 -15.04
N ARG A 238 -3.32 -2.85 -15.10
CA ARG A 238 -2.87 -2.26 -16.38
C ARG A 238 -1.35 -2.06 -16.39
N TYR A 239 -0.70 -2.47 -17.48
CA TYR A 239 0.69 -2.08 -17.72
C TYR A 239 0.75 -0.60 -18.11
N ILE A 240 1.54 0.17 -17.37
CA ILE A 240 1.70 1.60 -17.58
C ILE A 240 3.17 1.95 -17.78
N GLY A 241 3.42 2.96 -18.61
CA GLY A 241 4.74 3.52 -18.87
C GLY A 241 4.60 5.01 -19.21
N GLY A 242 5.65 5.78 -18.92
CA GLY A 242 5.62 7.25 -19.00
C GLY A 242 5.75 7.87 -17.61
N SER A 243 5.05 8.98 -17.39
CA SER A 243 5.10 9.73 -16.12
C SER A 243 3.74 9.98 -15.48
N GLU A 244 2.64 9.75 -16.20
CA GLU A 244 1.29 10.01 -15.73
C GLU A 244 0.29 9.02 -16.35
N VAL A 245 -0.74 8.66 -15.59
CA VAL A 245 -1.89 7.88 -16.05
C VAL A 245 -3.16 8.42 -15.40
N ILE A 246 -4.24 8.42 -16.18
CA ILE A 246 -5.57 8.78 -15.71
C ILE A 246 -6.42 7.50 -15.68
N LEU A 247 -7.01 7.21 -14.52
CA LEU A 247 -7.99 6.15 -14.34
C LEU A 247 -9.36 6.76 -14.09
N THR A 248 -10.39 6.16 -14.67
CA THR A 248 -11.79 6.52 -14.42
C THR A 248 -12.44 5.39 -13.62
N SER A 249 -13.29 5.74 -12.66
CA SER A 249 -14.08 4.76 -11.92
C SER A 249 -15.22 4.20 -12.78
N PRO A 250 -15.76 3.01 -12.44
CA PRO A 250 -17.09 2.63 -12.91
C PRO A 250 -18.14 3.64 -12.43
N GLN A 251 -19.37 3.51 -12.93
CA GLN A 251 -20.52 4.27 -12.43
C GLN A 251 -20.69 4.03 -10.94
N LEU A 252 -20.78 5.11 -10.18
CA LEU A 252 -20.85 5.04 -8.72
C LEU A 252 -22.26 4.70 -8.25
N PRO A 253 -22.43 3.85 -7.21
CA PRO A 253 -23.75 3.52 -6.68
C PRO A 253 -24.47 4.76 -6.17
N ASN A 254 -25.70 4.97 -6.62
CA ASN A 254 -26.46 6.19 -6.36
C ASN A 254 -27.96 5.90 -6.09
N THR A 255 -28.32 4.66 -5.78
CA THR A 255 -29.72 4.22 -5.63
C THR A 255 -30.28 4.43 -4.22
N SER A 256 -29.42 4.59 -3.21
CA SER A 256 -29.85 4.81 -1.83
C SER A 256 -29.43 6.21 -1.39
N SER A 257 -30.32 6.93 -0.71
CA SER A 257 -29.97 8.25 -0.18
C SER A 257 -28.94 8.14 0.95
N GLY A 258 -28.09 9.15 1.07
CA GLY A 258 -27.11 9.27 2.15
C GLY A 258 -25.68 9.53 1.67
N LEU A 259 -24.73 9.48 2.62
CA LEU A 259 -23.31 9.76 2.37
C LEU A 259 -22.57 8.51 1.91
N TYR A 260 -21.89 8.63 0.78
CA TYR A 260 -20.98 7.64 0.24
C TYR A 260 -19.53 8.14 0.33
N ARG A 261 -18.59 7.20 0.41
CA ARG A 261 -17.15 7.50 0.34
C ARG A 261 -16.49 6.61 -0.69
N LEU A 262 -15.71 7.20 -1.58
CA LEU A 262 -14.99 6.50 -2.65
C LEU A 262 -13.49 6.65 -2.43
N ARG A 263 -12.76 5.56 -2.61
CA ARG A 263 -11.30 5.58 -2.65
C ARG A 263 -10.76 4.68 -3.76
N LEU A 264 -9.53 4.99 -4.18
CA LEU A 264 -8.70 4.08 -4.96
C LEU A 264 -7.70 3.45 -3.99
N ARG A 265 -7.66 2.13 -3.91
CA ARG A 265 -6.70 1.40 -3.08
C ARG A 265 -5.72 0.65 -3.95
N PHE A 266 -4.43 0.86 -3.75
CA PHE A 266 -3.42 0.12 -4.50
C PHE A 266 -3.20 -1.26 -3.85
N LEU A 267 -3.01 -2.25 -4.71
CA LEU A 267 -2.77 -3.63 -4.33
C LEU A 267 -1.27 -3.92 -4.41
N PRO A 268 -0.77 -4.94 -3.69
CA PRO A 268 0.63 -5.34 -3.79
C PRO A 268 1.06 -5.51 -5.27
N PRO A 269 2.26 -5.03 -5.64
CA PRO A 269 3.35 -4.55 -4.76
C PRO A 269 3.27 -3.06 -4.37
N ASP A 270 2.40 -2.26 -4.99
CA ASP A 270 2.42 -0.80 -4.90
C ASP A 270 1.53 -0.26 -3.77
N VAL A 271 1.61 -0.82 -2.56
CA VAL A 271 0.72 -0.41 -1.45
C VAL A 271 1.07 1.01 -1.00
N ILE A 272 0.15 1.94 -1.22
CA ILE A 272 0.21 3.30 -0.70
C ILE A 272 -0.85 3.44 0.38
N ASP A 273 -0.38 3.73 1.59
CA ASP A 273 -1.22 4.11 2.71
C ASP A 273 -1.52 5.62 2.66
N ASP A 274 -2.66 6.03 3.23
CA ASP A 274 -3.10 7.43 3.33
C ASP A 274 -3.41 8.13 2.00
N LEU A 275 -4.29 7.51 1.20
CA LEU A 275 -4.81 8.09 -0.03
C LEU A 275 -6.04 8.96 0.22
N PRO A 276 -6.24 10.03 -0.60
CA PRO A 276 -7.44 10.84 -0.50
C PRO A 276 -8.70 9.99 -0.71
N THR A 277 -9.76 10.37 -0.03
CA THR A 277 -11.09 9.77 -0.20
C THR A 277 -12.03 10.84 -0.70
N LEU A 278 -12.80 10.53 -1.75
CA LEU A 278 -13.87 11.38 -2.23
C LEU A 278 -15.16 11.08 -1.46
N SER A 279 -16.00 12.08 -1.25
CA SER A 279 -17.29 11.90 -0.59
C SER A 279 -18.41 12.39 -1.49
N TYR A 280 -19.47 11.62 -1.69
CA TYR A 280 -20.65 12.12 -2.40
C TYR A 280 -21.92 11.80 -1.66
N ARG A 281 -22.93 12.65 -1.80
CA ARG A 281 -24.23 12.48 -1.15
C ARG A 281 -25.31 12.30 -2.19
N VAL A 282 -26.11 11.25 -2.03
CA VAL A 282 -27.31 11.02 -2.84
C VAL A 282 -28.50 11.55 -2.06
N SER A 283 -29.26 12.47 -2.61
CA SER A 283 -30.46 12.99 -1.96
C SER A 283 -31.39 13.65 -2.97
N ASP A 284 -32.66 13.25 -2.96
CA ASP A 284 -33.73 13.98 -3.65
C ASP A 284 -33.97 15.35 -3.00
N ALA A 285 -33.86 15.41 -1.67
CA ALA A 285 -34.15 16.61 -0.88
C ALA A 285 -33.02 17.65 -0.93
N ALA A 286 -31.78 17.26 -1.21
CA ALA A 286 -30.65 18.21 -1.26
C ALA A 286 -30.58 18.99 -2.57
N LEU A 287 -31.27 18.52 -3.62
CA LEU A 287 -31.44 19.24 -4.88
C LEU A 287 -32.85 19.82 -5.04
N GLN A 288 -33.73 19.65 -4.04
CA GLN A 288 -35.11 20.17 -4.01
C GLN A 288 -35.40 21.15 -2.86
N ARG A 289 -34.67 21.10 -1.74
CA ARG A 289 -34.62 22.27 -0.86
C ARG A 289 -33.82 23.32 -1.61
N GLY A 290 -34.35 24.55 -1.67
CA GLY A 290 -33.64 25.69 -2.24
C GLY A 290 -32.19 25.70 -1.75
N ASN A 291 -31.30 26.28 -2.55
CA ASN A 291 -29.87 26.36 -2.27
C ASN A 291 -29.56 27.25 -1.05
N GLU A 292 -30.42 27.24 -0.03
CA GLU A 292 -30.86 28.34 0.79
C GLU A 292 -31.49 27.76 2.07
N VAL A 293 -30.99 28.17 3.24
CA VAL A 293 -31.39 27.72 4.58
C VAL A 293 -31.61 28.93 5.49
N PRO A 294 -32.39 28.82 6.58
CA PRO A 294 -32.54 29.92 7.53
C PRO A 294 -31.21 30.48 8.04
N ALA A 295 -31.15 31.79 8.29
CA ALA A 295 -29.99 32.45 8.88
C ALA A 295 -29.74 31.98 10.32
N ILE A 296 -28.48 31.76 10.67
CA ILE A 296 -28.03 31.64 12.07
C ILE A 296 -27.75 33.05 12.59
N ARG A 297 -28.43 33.41 13.68
CA ARG A 297 -28.17 34.67 14.36
C ARG A 297 -26.83 34.60 15.11
N LEU A 298 -25.93 35.50 14.73
CA LEU A 298 -24.63 35.67 15.37
C LEU A 298 -24.72 36.63 16.56
N TRP A 299 -23.95 36.38 17.61
CA TRP A 299 -23.69 37.38 18.64
C TRP A 299 -22.44 38.18 18.26
N PRO A 300 -22.38 39.48 18.62
CA PRO A 300 -21.23 40.32 18.29
C PRO A 300 -19.92 39.67 18.74
N THR A 301 -18.98 39.55 17.81
CA THR A 301 -17.63 39.07 18.12
C THR A 301 -16.93 40.11 19.00
N GLU A 302 -16.58 39.74 20.24
CA GLU A 302 -15.97 40.64 21.24
C GLU A 302 -14.57 41.17 20.83
N SER A 303 -14.02 40.70 19.71
CA SER A 303 -12.72 41.13 19.18
C SER A 303 -12.73 41.16 17.64
N ALA A 304 -13.32 42.19 17.05
CA ALA A 304 -13.20 42.43 15.61
C ALA A 304 -11.82 43.05 15.30
N SER A 305 -10.86 42.19 14.92
CA SER A 305 -9.54 42.51 14.35
C SER A 305 -8.43 42.96 15.33
N PRO A 306 -7.23 42.34 15.30
CA PRO A 306 -6.87 41.15 14.51
C PRO A 306 -7.48 39.85 15.08
N LEU A 307 -7.80 38.91 14.20
CA LEU A 307 -8.28 37.56 14.53
C LEU A 307 -7.14 36.80 15.22
N THR A 308 -7.35 36.51 16.50
CA THR A 308 -6.36 35.82 17.34
C THR A 308 -6.94 34.50 17.84
N ARG A 309 -6.11 33.68 18.48
CA ARG A 309 -6.57 32.47 19.20
C ARG A 309 -7.62 32.81 20.27
N ASN A 310 -7.64 34.05 20.76
CA ASN A 310 -8.56 34.50 21.80
C ASN A 310 -9.89 35.01 21.23
N SER A 311 -10.00 35.20 19.91
CA SER A 311 -11.26 35.60 19.29
C SER A 311 -12.35 34.56 19.57
N ARG A 312 -13.56 35.05 19.87
CA ARG A 312 -14.72 34.25 20.25
C ARG A 312 -15.83 34.48 19.24
N PHE A 313 -16.08 33.47 18.41
CA PHE A 313 -17.25 33.39 17.55
C PHE A 313 -18.40 32.82 18.37
N ARG A 314 -19.56 33.46 18.33
CA ARG A 314 -20.70 33.15 19.19
C ARG A 314 -21.99 33.22 18.38
N TRP A 315 -22.91 32.28 18.63
CA TRP A 315 -24.14 32.16 17.84
C TRP A 315 -25.31 31.62 18.67
N GLU A 316 -26.53 31.87 18.19
CA GLU A 316 -27.75 31.29 18.72
C GLU A 316 -27.84 29.79 18.34
N PRO A 317 -28.20 28.89 19.27
CA PRO A 317 -28.29 27.47 18.98
C PRO A 317 -29.41 27.16 17.98
N VAL A 318 -29.09 26.34 16.99
CA VAL A 318 -30.03 25.84 15.99
C VAL A 318 -30.63 24.51 16.49
N PRO A 319 -31.97 24.36 16.56
CA PRO A 319 -32.62 23.10 16.89
C PRO A 319 -32.14 21.95 16.00
N ASP A 320 -32.05 20.74 16.55
CA ASP A 320 -31.65 19.52 15.85
C ASP A 320 -30.21 19.52 15.27
N SER A 321 -29.44 20.57 15.53
CA SER A 321 -28.02 20.64 15.18
C SER A 321 -27.20 19.63 15.98
N HIS A 322 -26.44 18.82 15.26
CA HIS A 322 -25.52 17.82 15.81
C HIS A 322 -24.06 18.25 15.69
N ALA A 323 -23.77 19.12 14.72
CA ALA A 323 -22.48 19.77 14.57
C ALA A 323 -22.65 21.20 14.06
N TYR A 324 -21.61 22.01 14.29
CA TYR A 324 -21.41 23.26 13.58
C TYR A 324 -20.10 23.23 12.82
N GLN A 325 -20.04 23.89 11.67
CA GLN A 325 -18.81 24.09 10.91
C GLN A 325 -18.52 25.59 10.81
N LEU A 326 -17.37 26.00 11.35
CA LEU A 326 -16.85 27.35 11.20
C LEU A 326 -15.98 27.40 9.93
N GLU A 327 -16.30 28.28 9.00
CA GLU A 327 -15.69 28.36 7.66
C GLU A 327 -15.03 29.71 7.43
N PHE A 328 -13.89 29.72 6.73
CA PHE A 328 -13.15 30.93 6.34
C PHE A 328 -12.83 30.91 4.85
N TYR A 329 -13.04 32.03 4.18
CA TYR A 329 -12.89 32.21 2.73
C TYR A 329 -11.93 33.35 2.42
N ALA A 330 -10.96 33.09 1.56
CA ALA A 330 -10.08 34.11 0.99
C ALA A 330 -10.87 34.93 -0.04
N GLY A 331 -11.16 36.19 0.28
CA GLY A 331 -12.02 37.05 -0.53
C GLY A 331 -13.50 36.63 -0.51
N TRP A 332 -14.33 37.37 -1.24
CA TRP A 332 -15.77 37.15 -1.29
C TRP A 332 -16.12 35.83 -2.03
N PRO A 333 -16.91 34.92 -1.43
CA PRO A 333 -17.21 33.61 -2.02
C PRO A 333 -18.55 33.50 -2.78
N GLY A 334 -19.29 34.58 -3.04
CA GLY A 334 -20.56 34.55 -3.78
C GLY A 334 -20.59 35.39 -5.07
N ASP A 335 -21.63 35.19 -5.90
CA ASP A 335 -21.79 35.73 -7.27
C ASP A 335 -21.74 37.27 -7.37
N SER A 336 -22.05 37.99 -6.29
CA SER A 336 -21.97 39.45 -6.25
C SER A 336 -21.62 39.97 -4.85
N PRO A 337 -20.54 40.73 -4.67
CA PRO A 337 -20.28 41.43 -3.42
C PRO A 337 -21.25 42.61 -3.32
N GLY A 338 -22.34 42.45 -2.57
CA GLY A 338 -23.18 43.59 -2.16
C GLY A 338 -24.70 43.44 -2.22
N VAL A 339 -25.27 42.27 -2.45
CA VAL A 339 -26.74 42.10 -2.40
C VAL A 339 -27.04 40.86 -1.56
N GLU A 340 -27.78 41.04 -0.45
CA GLU A 340 -28.37 40.00 0.44
C GLU A 340 -27.50 39.20 1.42
N ALA A 341 -26.17 39.20 1.31
CA ALA A 341 -25.29 38.39 2.18
C ALA A 341 -25.13 38.88 3.64
N SER A 342 -25.98 39.79 4.12
CA SER A 342 -25.95 40.34 5.48
C SER A 342 -27.33 40.43 6.12
N ASP A 343 -28.36 39.78 5.55
CA ASP A 343 -29.66 39.71 6.21
C ASP A 343 -29.55 38.76 7.43
N PRO A 344 -29.53 39.28 8.68
CA PRO A 344 -29.33 38.46 9.88
C PRO A 344 -30.52 37.53 10.15
N ASP A 345 -31.68 37.81 9.54
CA ASP A 345 -32.92 37.07 9.68
C ASP A 345 -33.37 36.43 8.34
N GLY A 346 -32.51 36.48 7.31
CA GLY A 346 -32.80 36.06 5.95
C GLY A 346 -32.55 34.57 5.66
N ILE A 347 -32.58 34.22 4.38
CA ILE A 347 -32.23 32.89 3.89
C ILE A 347 -30.78 32.94 3.36
N GLN A 348 -29.96 31.97 3.76
CA GLN A 348 -28.53 31.92 3.51
C GLN A 348 -28.18 30.76 2.60
N PRO A 349 -27.26 30.94 1.63
CA PRO A 349 -26.95 29.89 0.70
C PRO A 349 -26.21 28.73 1.36
N ILE A 350 -26.61 27.50 1.06
CA ILE A 350 -25.91 26.30 1.55
C ILE A 350 -24.52 26.22 0.91
N GLU A 351 -24.48 26.23 -0.41
CA GLU A 351 -23.26 26.20 -1.21
C GLU A 351 -22.89 27.60 -1.72
N LEU A 352 -21.60 27.92 -1.65
CA LEU A 352 -21.01 29.14 -2.17
C LEU A 352 -20.15 28.80 -3.39
N GLU A 353 -19.95 29.75 -4.31
CA GLU A 353 -19.17 29.54 -5.54
C GLU A 353 -17.73 29.09 -5.27
N ARG A 354 -17.19 29.50 -4.12
CA ARG A 354 -15.84 29.15 -3.68
C ARG A 354 -15.89 28.27 -2.46
N SER A 355 -15.03 27.24 -2.46
CA SER A 355 -14.81 26.42 -1.26
C SER A 355 -14.06 27.21 -0.17
N PRO A 356 -14.29 26.91 1.12
CA PRO A 356 -13.59 27.54 2.21
C PRO A 356 -12.08 27.26 2.14
N THR A 357 -11.28 28.29 2.39
CA THR A 357 -9.82 28.20 2.52
C THR A 357 -9.43 27.34 3.72
N THR A 358 -10.16 27.47 4.82
CA THR A 358 -10.00 26.64 6.01
C THR A 358 -11.29 26.63 6.82
N GLY A 359 -11.40 25.69 7.76
CA GLY A 359 -12.54 25.61 8.65
C GLY A 359 -12.27 24.67 9.82
N GLN A 360 -13.23 24.62 10.73
CA GLN A 360 -13.19 23.79 11.93
C GLN A 360 -14.58 23.23 12.24
N LEU A 361 -14.64 21.92 12.47
CA LEU A 361 -15.84 21.25 12.93
C LEU A 361 -15.97 21.35 14.45
N LEU A 362 -17.18 21.58 14.91
CA LEU A 362 -17.56 21.83 16.30
C LEU A 362 -18.74 20.93 16.67
N SER A 363 -18.81 20.52 17.93
CA SER A 363 -19.96 19.77 18.44
C SER A 363 -21.23 20.65 18.43
N GLY A 364 -22.40 20.07 18.10
CA GLY A 364 -23.70 20.75 18.09
C GLY A 364 -24.16 21.27 19.45
N GLN A 365 -23.51 20.86 20.55
CA GLN A 365 -23.77 21.41 21.88
C GLN A 365 -23.02 22.74 22.14
N ARG A 366 -22.05 23.10 21.28
CA ARG A 366 -21.30 24.35 21.42
C ARG A 366 -22.09 25.52 20.86
N ARG A 367 -21.98 26.65 21.54
CA ARG A 367 -22.55 27.95 21.14
C ARG A 367 -21.49 29.03 20.93
N GLU A 368 -20.23 28.64 21.13
CA GLU A 368 -19.08 29.49 20.94
C GLU A 368 -17.86 28.66 20.52
N ALA A 369 -16.95 29.30 19.80
CA ALA A 369 -15.68 28.72 19.40
C ALA A 369 -14.58 29.76 19.27
N SER A 370 -13.35 29.30 19.50
CA SER A 370 -12.14 30.01 19.11
C SER A 370 -11.47 29.32 17.94
N PRO A 371 -10.81 30.08 17.06
CA PRO A 371 -10.13 29.52 15.91
C PRO A 371 -8.99 28.61 16.38
N SER A 372 -8.91 27.40 15.82
CA SER A 372 -7.80 26.49 16.08
C SER A 372 -6.46 27.05 15.55
N ALA A 373 -5.35 26.51 16.06
CA ALA A 373 -4.01 26.84 15.53
C ALA A 373 -3.89 26.51 14.03
N THR A 374 -4.57 25.46 13.56
CA THR A 374 -4.60 25.07 12.15
C THR A 374 -5.29 26.11 11.27
N ILE A 375 -6.38 26.72 11.75
CA ILE A 375 -7.01 27.84 11.05
C ILE A 375 -6.02 29.00 10.97
N LEU A 376 -5.49 29.44 12.11
CA LEU A 376 -4.60 30.62 12.16
C LEU A 376 -3.35 30.45 11.29
N ASN A 377 -2.77 29.25 11.21
CA ASN A 377 -1.59 28.97 10.38
C ASN A 377 -1.88 28.98 8.87
N ARG A 378 -3.15 28.86 8.46
CA ARG A 378 -3.56 28.90 7.04
C ARG A 378 -3.98 30.29 6.58
N LEU A 379 -4.26 31.19 7.50
CA LEU A 379 -4.65 32.57 7.20
C LEU A 379 -3.41 33.45 7.13
N ARG A 380 -3.32 34.28 6.09
CA ARG A 380 -2.19 35.20 5.91
C ARG A 380 -2.47 36.52 6.63
N PRO A 381 -1.53 37.03 7.45
CA PRO A 381 -1.69 38.33 8.11
C PRO A 381 -1.95 39.46 7.11
N GLY A 382 -2.89 40.35 7.43
CA GLY A 382 -3.20 41.53 6.62
C GLY A 382 -4.09 41.27 5.39
N GLU A 383 -4.42 40.01 5.07
CA GLU A 383 -5.43 39.70 4.05
C GLU A 383 -6.85 39.75 4.63
N GLN A 384 -7.83 40.13 3.80
CA GLN A 384 -9.24 40.12 4.18
C GLN A 384 -9.87 38.76 3.89
N TYR A 385 -10.44 38.17 4.94
CA TYR A 385 -11.20 36.93 4.88
C TYR A 385 -12.66 37.20 5.17
N TYR A 386 -13.51 36.25 4.80
CA TYR A 386 -14.89 36.19 5.22
C TYR A 386 -15.12 34.91 5.97
N TRP A 387 -15.94 34.96 7.01
CA TRP A 387 -16.27 33.78 7.79
C TRP A 387 -17.77 33.60 7.92
N ARG A 388 -18.19 32.36 8.13
CA ARG A 388 -19.57 32.01 8.51
C ARG A 388 -19.57 30.75 9.37
N ILE A 389 -20.71 30.49 10.00
CA ILE A 389 -20.98 29.22 10.67
C ILE A 389 -22.15 28.50 10.01
N VAL A 390 -22.05 27.17 9.93
CA VAL A 390 -23.06 26.31 9.31
C VAL A 390 -23.52 25.28 10.34
N ALA A 391 -24.83 25.15 10.57
CA ALA A 391 -25.42 24.16 11.45
C ALA A 391 -25.78 22.90 10.66
N ILE A 392 -25.44 21.73 11.20
CA ILE A 392 -25.51 20.45 10.52
C ILE A 392 -26.27 19.43 11.38
N ASP A 393 -27.23 18.69 10.80
CA ASP A 393 -27.98 17.62 11.48
C ASP A 393 -27.22 16.27 11.55
N LEU A 394 -27.87 15.22 12.07
CA LEU A 394 -27.32 13.85 12.16
C LEU A 394 -26.95 13.26 10.80
N ASP A 395 -27.70 13.62 9.77
CA ASP A 395 -27.56 13.10 8.41
C ASP A 395 -26.58 13.95 7.57
N GLY A 396 -26.03 15.00 8.18
CA GLY A 396 -25.08 15.91 7.57
C GLY A 396 -25.72 16.95 6.64
N GLN A 397 -27.03 17.19 6.76
CA GLN A 397 -27.74 18.27 6.07
C GLN A 397 -27.48 19.59 6.77
N VAL A 398 -27.38 20.67 5.98
CA VAL A 398 -27.34 22.02 6.53
C VAL A 398 -28.75 22.40 6.99
N LEU A 399 -28.88 22.72 8.27
CA LEU A 399 -30.12 23.19 8.88
C LEU A 399 -30.26 24.71 8.82
N ALA A 400 -29.13 25.41 8.94
CA ALA A 400 -29.03 26.86 8.94
C ALA A 400 -27.59 27.28 8.65
N ALA A 401 -27.38 28.50 8.15
CA ALA A 401 -26.05 29.08 7.98
C ALA A 401 -26.07 30.55 8.43
N SER A 402 -24.98 31.08 8.96
CA SER A 402 -24.90 32.52 9.22
C SER A 402 -24.59 33.29 7.94
N PRO A 403 -24.92 34.59 7.89
CA PRO A 403 -24.37 35.49 6.90
C PRO A 403 -22.82 35.48 6.92
N LEU A 404 -22.24 35.94 5.82
CA LEU A 404 -20.79 36.10 5.70
C LEU A 404 -20.35 37.39 6.39
N GLU A 405 -19.46 37.28 7.37
CA GLU A 405 -18.89 38.42 8.07
C GLU A 405 -17.41 38.62 7.69
N PRO A 406 -16.98 39.87 7.46
CA PRO A 406 -15.57 40.16 7.16
C PRO A 406 -14.69 40.01 8.41
N ILE A 407 -13.47 39.51 8.23
CA ILE A 407 -12.50 39.36 9.30
C ILE A 407 -11.05 39.48 8.79
N ARG A 408 -10.12 39.89 9.66
CA ARG A 408 -8.70 40.06 9.35
C ARG A 408 -7.82 39.38 10.41
N PRO A 409 -6.88 38.49 10.03
CA PRO A 409 -5.88 37.86 10.89
C PRO A 409 -4.85 38.83 11.47
#